data_AF-A0A086Y1A4-F1
#
_entry.id   AF-A0A086Y1A4-F1
#
_cell.length_a   1.000
_cell.length_b   1.000
_cell.length_c   1.000
_cell.angle_alpha   90.00
_cell.angle_beta   90.00
_cell.angle_gamma   90.00
#
_symmetry.space_group_name_H-M   'P 1'
#
loop_
_entity.id
_entity.type
_entity.pdbx_description
1 polymer ?
#
loop_
_entity_poly.entity_id
_entity_poly.type
_entity_poly.pdbx_seq_one_letter_code
_entity_poly.pdbx_strand_id
1 'polypeptide(L)'
;MPSLSSALPPLVAEFIAHLGTQRTASRALDLWCRARFPAEGDLPVRVRVLSDRPLAPAEARRCSFVATDPEEELRYRRVEIRRGARLLSCASNLYLPGRLPAGAAAELRGGERPFGLILEDRGPVRRTLGLRARQGAFALTLDAEMALGAAAAVAVLRESYAATLFTPAGG
;
A
#
# COMPACT_ATOMS: atom_id res chain seq x y z
N MET A 1 -17.79 31.75 0.03
CA MET A 1 -17.84 30.53 -0.83
C MET A 1 -16.44 29.96 -0.95
N PRO A 2 -16.25 28.63 -0.89
CA PRO A 2 -15.09 27.96 -1.44
C PRO A 2 -15.53 27.05 -2.61
N SER A 3 -15.57 27.61 -3.83
CA SER A 3 -15.55 26.80 -5.05
C SER A 3 -14.19 26.96 -5.70
N LEU A 4 -13.31 25.99 -5.42
CA LEU A 4 -12.20 25.65 -6.28
C LEU A 4 -12.07 24.13 -6.24
N SER A 5 -12.63 23.47 -7.25
CA SER A 5 -12.25 22.10 -7.60
C SER A 5 -10.79 22.14 -8.06
N SER A 6 -9.85 22.05 -7.12
CA SER A 6 -8.43 22.01 -7.48
C SER A 6 -8.16 20.70 -8.22
N ALA A 7 -7.86 20.79 -9.51
CA ALA A 7 -7.33 19.66 -10.26
C ALA A 7 -6.14 19.05 -9.51
N LEU A 8 -6.00 17.72 -9.56
CA LEU A 8 -4.83 17.05 -9.00
C LEU A 8 -3.55 17.63 -9.63
N PRO A 9 -2.49 17.89 -8.84
CA PRO A 9 -1.21 18.32 -9.41
C PRO A 9 -0.73 17.35 -10.50
N PRO A 10 -0.16 17.80 -11.62
CA PRO A 10 0.14 16.93 -12.77
C PRO A 10 0.95 15.67 -12.43
N LEU A 11 1.98 15.78 -11.58
CA LEU A 11 2.79 14.64 -11.13
C LEU A 11 2.01 13.64 -10.26
N VAL A 12 1.00 14.09 -9.52
CA VAL A 12 0.10 13.21 -8.75
C VAL A 12 -0.84 12.47 -9.69
N ALA A 13 -1.40 13.15 -10.70
CA ALA A 13 -2.24 12.53 -11.72
C ALA A 13 -1.45 11.50 -12.56
N GLU A 14 -0.23 11.83 -12.98
CA GLU A 14 0.67 10.92 -13.68
C GLU A 14 1.02 9.69 -12.83
N PHE A 15 1.31 9.88 -11.54
CA PHE A 15 1.56 8.76 -10.64
C PHE A 15 0.34 7.86 -10.45
N ILE A 16 -0.88 8.42 -10.42
CA ILE A 16 -2.12 7.63 -10.34
C ILE A 16 -2.28 6.77 -11.59
N ALA A 17 -2.01 7.32 -12.78
CA ALA A 17 -2.03 6.57 -14.03
C ALA A 17 -0.97 5.44 -14.02
N HIS A 18 0.28 5.76 -13.66
CA HIS A 18 1.36 4.77 -13.50
C HIS A 18 1.00 3.67 -12.50
N LEU A 19 0.48 4.04 -11.32
CA LEU A 19 0.03 3.13 -10.27
C LEU A 19 -1.05 2.16 -10.77
N GLY A 20 -1.96 2.63 -11.64
CA GLY A 20 -3.00 1.82 -12.27
C GLY A 20 -2.47 0.76 -13.24
N THR A 21 -1.30 0.97 -13.87
CA THR A 21 -0.68 -0.02 -14.76
C THR A 21 -0.02 -1.20 -14.02
N GLN A 22 0.13 -1.12 -12.70
CA GLN A 22 0.90 -2.07 -11.90
C GLN A 22 0.02 -2.87 -10.95
N ARG A 23 0.31 -4.18 -10.84
CA ARG A 23 -0.42 -5.10 -9.93
C ARG A 23 -0.32 -4.70 -8.46
N THR A 24 0.78 -4.08 -8.05
CA THR A 24 1.02 -3.71 -6.64
C THR A 24 1.62 -2.31 -6.51
N ALA A 25 1.31 -1.63 -5.39
CA ALA A 25 1.89 -0.34 -5.05
C ALA A 25 3.42 -0.38 -4.92
N SER A 26 3.95 -1.47 -4.38
CA SER A 26 5.38 -1.64 -4.16
C SER A 26 6.16 -1.70 -5.47
N ARG A 27 5.63 -2.40 -6.49
CA ARG A 27 6.19 -2.40 -7.84
C ARG A 27 6.09 -1.03 -8.51
N ALA A 28 4.94 -0.35 -8.38
CA ALA A 28 4.76 1.00 -8.91
C ALA A 28 5.75 2.00 -8.30
N LEU A 29 5.95 1.95 -6.98
CA LEU A 29 6.90 2.79 -6.27
C LEU A 29 8.35 2.54 -6.69
N ASP A 30 8.76 1.28 -6.83
CA ASP A 30 10.12 0.96 -7.26
C ASP A 30 10.41 1.50 -8.67
N LEU A 31 9.51 1.24 -9.63
CA LEU A 31 9.62 1.75 -11.00
C LEU A 31 9.57 3.28 -11.07
N TRP A 32 8.68 3.92 -10.30
CA TRP A 32 8.57 5.39 -10.25
C TRP A 32 9.85 6.03 -9.71
N CYS A 33 10.42 5.46 -8.65
CA CYS A 33 11.65 5.97 -8.04
C CYS A 33 12.87 5.77 -8.93
N ARG A 34 13.02 4.60 -9.59
CA ARG A 34 14.10 4.38 -10.57
C ARG A 34 14.09 5.43 -11.69
N ALA A 35 12.90 5.79 -12.19
CA ALA A 35 12.77 6.75 -13.29
C ALA A 35 13.01 8.22 -12.87
N ARG A 36 12.75 8.59 -11.61
CA ARG A 36 12.74 9.99 -11.15
C ARG A 36 13.84 10.37 -10.16
N PHE A 37 14.40 9.38 -9.47
CA PHE A 37 15.44 9.55 -8.47
C PHE A 37 16.64 8.64 -8.83
N PRO A 38 17.28 8.84 -10.00
CA PRO A 38 18.35 7.95 -10.48
C PRO A 38 19.58 7.94 -9.56
N ALA A 39 19.82 9.03 -8.82
CA ALA A 39 20.85 9.08 -7.77
C ALA A 39 20.56 8.15 -6.57
N GLU A 40 19.31 7.72 -6.37
CA GLU A 40 18.92 6.68 -5.40
C GLU A 40 18.94 5.27 -6.03
N GLY A 41 19.31 5.16 -7.31
CA GLY A 41 19.81 3.97 -8.01
C GLY A 41 19.13 2.63 -7.70
N ASP A 42 19.94 1.66 -7.32
CA ASP A 42 19.54 0.28 -6.99
C ASP A 42 19.12 0.09 -5.52
N LEU A 43 18.90 1.16 -4.75
CA LEU A 43 18.46 1.03 -3.37
C LEU A 43 17.09 0.30 -3.33
N PRO A 44 17.00 -0.87 -2.68
CA PRO A 44 15.76 -1.63 -2.66
C PRO A 44 14.71 -0.90 -1.84
N VAL A 45 13.46 -1.03 -2.26
CA VAL A 45 12.31 -0.58 -1.48
C VAL A 45 12.15 -1.51 -0.26
N ARG A 46 12.27 -0.95 0.95
CA ARG A 46 12.16 -1.67 2.23
C ARG A 46 10.94 -1.22 3.03
N VAL A 47 10.44 -2.12 3.88
CA VAL A 47 9.42 -1.84 4.89
C VAL A 47 10.05 -1.63 6.26
N ARG A 48 9.66 -0.54 6.92
CA ARG A 48 9.76 -0.38 8.38
C ARG A 48 8.38 -0.67 8.98
N VAL A 49 8.27 -1.72 9.79
CA VAL A 49 7.02 -2.04 10.49
C VAL A 49 6.81 -1.06 11.65
N LEU A 50 5.64 -0.43 11.69
CA LEU A 50 5.22 0.46 12.80
C LEU A 50 4.28 -0.26 13.77
N SER A 51 3.53 -1.26 13.29
CA SER A 51 2.65 -2.12 14.08
C SER A 51 2.30 -3.36 13.26
N ASP A 52 2.28 -4.55 13.88
CA ASP A 52 1.61 -5.73 13.34
C ASP A 52 0.97 -6.48 14.51
N ARG A 53 -0.36 -6.62 14.50
CA ARG A 53 -1.11 -7.29 15.57
C ARG A 53 -2.36 -8.00 15.03
N PRO A 54 -2.85 -9.06 15.72
CA PRO A 54 -4.22 -9.49 15.54
C PRO A 54 -5.19 -8.39 16.01
N LEU A 55 -6.37 -8.33 15.39
CA LEU A 55 -7.51 -7.60 15.92
C LEU A 55 -8.29 -8.48 16.89
N ALA A 56 -8.81 -7.88 17.96
CA ALA A 56 -9.74 -8.58 18.83
C ALA A 56 -11.08 -8.85 18.09
N PRO A 57 -11.85 -9.90 18.43
CA PRO A 57 -13.12 -10.22 17.76
C PRO A 57 -14.17 -9.09 17.77
N ALA A 58 -14.09 -8.16 18.73
CA ALA A 58 -14.95 -6.96 18.77
C ALA A 58 -14.48 -5.84 17.83
N GLU A 59 -13.18 -5.76 17.52
CA GLU A 59 -12.64 -4.86 16.50
C GLU A 59 -12.90 -5.41 15.10
N ALA A 60 -12.62 -6.71 14.89
CA ALA A 60 -12.84 -7.39 13.60
C ALA A 60 -14.30 -7.29 13.13
N ARG A 61 -15.27 -7.47 14.03
CA ARG A 61 -16.71 -7.29 13.74
C ARG A 61 -17.12 -5.89 13.29
N ARG A 62 -16.29 -4.85 13.52
CA ARG A 62 -16.52 -3.48 13.02
C ARG A 62 -15.91 -3.27 11.63
N CYS A 63 -15.06 -4.17 11.15
CA CYS A 63 -14.44 -4.12 9.84
C CYS A 63 -15.37 -4.74 8.78
N SER A 64 -16.40 -3.99 8.39
CA SER A 64 -17.44 -4.40 7.41
C SER A 64 -16.95 -4.83 6.02
N PHE A 65 -15.65 -4.73 5.74
CA PHE A 65 -15.09 -5.03 4.42
C PHE A 65 -14.96 -6.53 4.16
N VAL A 66 -14.57 -7.31 5.17
CA VAL A 66 -14.43 -8.76 4.98
C VAL A 66 -15.72 -9.42 5.44
N ALA A 67 -16.33 -10.22 4.56
CA ALA A 67 -17.11 -11.37 5.00
C ALA A 67 -16.13 -12.39 5.61
N THR A 68 -15.65 -12.09 6.82
CA THR A 68 -14.91 -13.00 7.68
C THR A 68 -15.91 -13.98 8.25
N ASP A 69 -15.57 -15.26 8.21
CA ASP A 69 -16.07 -16.15 9.25
C ASP A 69 -15.62 -15.58 10.62
N PRO A 70 -16.47 -15.50 11.65
CA PRO A 70 -16.07 -15.03 12.97
C PRO A 70 -14.86 -15.76 13.59
N GLU A 71 -14.47 -16.93 13.08
CA GLU A 71 -13.27 -17.67 13.48
C GLU A 71 -11.99 -17.29 12.72
N GLU A 72 -12.06 -16.52 11.62
CA GLU A 72 -10.87 -16.11 10.86
C GLU A 72 -10.05 -15.03 11.59
N GLU A 73 -8.76 -15.31 11.83
CA GLU A 73 -7.83 -14.30 12.35
C GLU A 73 -7.73 -13.12 11.37
N LEU A 74 -8.06 -11.92 11.84
CA LEU A 74 -7.89 -10.68 11.10
C LEU A 74 -6.74 -9.87 11.71
N ARG A 75 -5.74 -9.51 10.91
CA ARG A 75 -4.55 -8.79 11.37
C ARG A 75 -4.47 -7.37 10.81
N TYR A 76 -4.06 -6.44 11.66
CA TYR A 76 -3.70 -5.07 11.28
C TYR A 76 -2.18 -4.91 11.26
N ARG A 77 -1.63 -4.54 10.10
CA ARG A 77 -0.21 -4.24 9.90
C ARG A 77 -0.04 -2.85 9.32
N ARG A 78 0.67 -1.96 10.02
CA ARG A 78 1.02 -0.62 9.55
C ARG A 78 2.52 -0.53 9.29
N VAL A 79 2.89 0.01 8.13
CA VAL A 79 4.26 0.08 7.65
C VAL A 79 4.57 1.44 7.03
N GLU A 80 5.83 1.81 7.06
CA GLU A 80 6.42 2.75 6.10
C GLU A 80 7.12 1.96 5.00
N ILE A 81 6.93 2.40 3.76
CA ILE A 81 7.68 1.94 2.60
C ILE A 81 8.70 3.03 2.29
N ARG A 82 9.99 2.66 2.28
CA ARG A 82 11.13 3.58 2.16
C ARG A 82 12.11 3.10 1.09
N ARG A 83 12.86 4.05 0.52
CA ARG A 83 14.05 3.78 -0.30
C ARG A 83 15.20 4.60 0.28
N GLY A 84 16.19 3.91 0.84
CA GLY A 84 17.18 4.55 1.71
C GLY A 84 16.52 5.40 2.81
N ALA A 85 16.94 6.67 2.91
CA ALA A 85 16.35 7.62 3.84
C ALA A 85 14.98 8.19 3.40
N ARG A 86 14.57 8.07 2.13
CA ARG A 86 13.33 8.66 1.61
C ARG A 86 12.10 7.84 2.04
N LEU A 87 11.13 8.48 2.68
CA LEU A 87 9.79 7.91 2.86
C LEU A 87 9.04 8.00 1.53
N LEU A 88 8.53 6.88 1.03
CA LEU A 88 7.75 6.80 -0.20
C LEU A 88 6.25 6.76 0.12
N SER A 89 5.85 5.87 1.03
CA SER A 89 4.46 5.79 1.48
C SER A 89 4.32 5.24 2.89
N CYS A 90 3.18 5.50 3.52
CA CYS A 90 2.71 4.78 4.69
C CYS A 90 1.53 3.92 4.27
N ALA A 91 1.60 2.62 4.53
CA ALA A 91 0.51 1.69 4.25
C ALA A 91 -0.03 1.08 5.54
N SER A 92 -1.35 0.88 5.61
CA SER A 92 -1.96 0.00 6.61
C SER A 92 -2.78 -1.08 5.92
N ASN A 93 -2.49 -2.32 6.29
CA ASN A 93 -3.04 -3.53 5.71
C ASN A 93 -3.90 -4.20 6.77
N LEU A 94 -5.16 -4.47 6.44
CA LEU A 94 -6.06 -5.29 7.22
C LEU A 94 -6.23 -6.61 6.46
N TYR A 95 -5.61 -7.69 6.93
CA TYR A 95 -5.42 -8.91 6.14
C TYR A 95 -5.71 -10.20 6.92
N LEU A 96 -5.97 -11.27 6.16
CA LEU A 96 -6.39 -12.58 6.67
C LEU A 96 -5.25 -13.59 6.49
N PRO A 97 -4.48 -13.93 7.55
CA PRO A 97 -3.34 -14.84 7.43
C PRO A 97 -3.72 -16.21 6.85
N GLY A 98 -4.90 -16.73 7.19
CA GLY A 98 -5.42 -18.01 6.70
C GLY A 98 -5.77 -18.03 5.21
N ARG A 99 -6.00 -16.87 4.58
CA ARG A 99 -6.25 -16.74 3.13
C ARG A 99 -4.97 -16.41 2.34
N LEU A 100 -3.83 -16.28 3.00
CA LEU A 100 -2.53 -16.09 2.33
C LEU A 100 -1.89 -17.43 1.94
N PRO A 101 -1.01 -17.46 0.92
CA PRO A 101 -0.21 -18.63 0.60
C PRO A 101 0.61 -19.12 1.81
N ALA A 102 0.85 -20.42 1.88
CA ALA A 102 1.70 -21.02 2.92
C ALA A 102 3.05 -20.29 3.04
N GLY A 103 3.46 -19.98 4.27
CA GLY A 103 4.66 -19.21 4.58
C GLY A 103 4.53 -17.68 4.47
N ALA A 104 3.68 -17.15 3.58
CA ALA A 104 3.60 -15.69 3.33
C ALA A 104 3.19 -14.88 4.59
N ALA A 105 2.27 -15.42 5.40
CA ALA A 105 1.89 -14.81 6.67
C ALA A 105 3.03 -14.82 7.72
N ALA A 106 3.91 -15.83 7.71
CA ALA A 106 5.08 -15.86 8.58
C ALA A 106 6.11 -14.82 8.13
N GLU A 107 6.34 -14.73 6.81
CA GLU A 107 7.26 -13.74 6.23
C GLU A 107 6.82 -12.29 6.51
N LEU A 108 5.51 -12.01 6.45
CA LEU A 108 4.96 -10.69 6.76
C LEU A 108 5.19 -10.23 8.22
N ARG A 109 5.18 -11.18 9.16
CA ARG A 109 5.33 -10.90 10.60
C ARG A 109 6.75 -10.52 11.01
N GLY A 110 7.77 -11.03 10.31
CA GLY A 110 9.18 -10.74 10.59
C GLY A 110 9.92 -9.94 9.51
N GLY A 111 9.33 -9.75 8.32
CA GLY A 111 10.04 -9.30 7.14
C GLY A 111 9.94 -7.81 6.80
N GLU A 112 11.08 -7.25 6.37
CA GLU A 112 11.18 -5.94 5.71
C GLU A 112 10.65 -5.93 4.26
N ARG A 113 10.11 -7.03 3.74
CA ARG A 113 9.53 -7.06 2.38
C ARG A 113 8.14 -6.39 2.36
N PRO A 114 7.85 -5.55 1.36
CA PRO A 114 6.50 -5.03 1.12
C PRO A 114 5.48 -6.12 0.81
N PHE A 115 4.26 -5.99 1.35
CA PHE A 115 3.17 -6.98 1.22
C PHE A 115 2.88 -7.37 -0.23
N GLY A 116 2.88 -6.41 -1.16
CA GLY A 116 2.65 -6.68 -2.58
C GLY A 116 3.75 -7.51 -3.24
N LEU A 117 5.01 -7.37 -2.83
CA LEU A 117 6.13 -8.13 -3.40
C LEU A 117 6.15 -9.58 -2.89
N ILE A 118 5.78 -9.80 -1.62
CA ILE A 118 5.65 -11.15 -1.03
C ILE A 118 4.60 -11.99 -1.78
N LEU A 119 3.58 -11.34 -2.36
CA LEU A 119 2.48 -11.98 -3.05
C LEU A 119 2.58 -11.90 -4.59
N GLU A 120 3.64 -11.32 -5.15
CA GLU A 120 3.72 -10.97 -6.59
C GLU A 120 3.57 -12.18 -7.52
N ASP A 121 4.24 -13.29 -7.20
CA ASP A 121 4.18 -14.56 -7.94
C ASP A 121 2.84 -15.30 -7.81
N ARG A 122 1.90 -14.76 -7.03
CA ARG A 122 0.57 -15.36 -6.77
C ARG A 122 -0.57 -14.62 -7.49
N GLY A 123 -0.22 -13.75 -8.43
CA GLY A 123 -1.18 -12.99 -9.24
C GLY A 123 -2.08 -12.09 -8.39
N PRO A 124 -1.52 -11.14 -7.62
CA PRO A 124 -2.32 -10.24 -6.80
C PRO A 124 -3.11 -9.28 -7.70
N VAL A 125 -4.41 -9.22 -7.48
CA VAL A 125 -5.33 -8.29 -8.13
C VAL A 125 -5.71 -7.23 -7.11
N ARG A 126 -5.34 -5.97 -7.39
CA ARG A 126 -5.65 -4.83 -6.54
C ARG A 126 -6.75 -4.00 -7.18
N ARG A 127 -7.92 -3.90 -6.52
CA ARG A 127 -9.04 -3.05 -6.95
C ARG A 127 -9.08 -1.79 -6.09
N THR A 128 -8.97 -0.63 -6.71
CA THR A 128 -9.11 0.67 -6.02
C THR A 128 -10.57 0.88 -5.60
N LEU A 129 -10.78 1.12 -4.30
CA LEU A 129 -12.08 1.40 -3.70
C LEU A 129 -12.35 2.90 -3.56
N GLY A 130 -11.29 3.69 -3.41
CA GLY A 130 -11.41 5.14 -3.29
C GLY A 130 -10.07 5.84 -3.36
N LEU A 131 -10.07 7.07 -3.86
CA LEU A 131 -8.88 7.88 -4.05
C LEU A 131 -9.15 9.29 -3.55
N ARG A 132 -8.21 9.86 -2.77
CA ARG A 132 -8.36 11.19 -2.16
C ARG A 132 -7.04 11.95 -2.24
N ALA A 133 -7.10 13.16 -2.80
CA ALA A 133 -6.03 14.14 -2.66
C ALA A 133 -5.77 14.44 -1.18
N ARG A 134 -4.52 14.81 -0.85
CA ARG A 134 -4.09 15.20 0.50
C ARG A 134 -3.19 16.43 0.39
N GLN A 135 -3.09 17.18 1.48
CA GLN A 135 -2.18 18.31 1.64
C GLN A 135 -1.22 18.03 2.80
N GLY A 136 -0.03 18.64 2.77
CA GLY A 136 1.04 18.42 3.75
C GLY A 136 1.92 17.22 3.40
N ALA A 137 2.29 16.41 4.42
CA ALA A 137 3.29 15.34 4.28
C ALA A 137 2.93 14.22 3.28
N PHE A 138 1.64 14.05 2.96
CA PHE A 138 1.15 13.13 1.94
C PHE A 138 0.35 13.93 0.90
N ALA A 139 0.48 13.59 -0.38
CA ALA A 139 -0.28 14.22 -1.47
C ALA A 139 -1.47 13.38 -1.94
N LEU A 140 -1.48 12.08 -1.62
CA LEU A 140 -2.48 11.11 -2.09
C LEU A 140 -2.73 10.04 -1.02
N THR A 141 -3.99 9.70 -0.79
CA THR A 141 -4.39 8.46 -0.10
C THR A 141 -5.29 7.64 -1.02
N LEU A 142 -4.98 6.36 -1.15
CA LEU A 142 -5.75 5.37 -1.89
C LEU A 142 -6.23 4.28 -0.92
N ASP A 143 -7.52 3.96 -0.97
CA ASP A 143 -8.06 2.73 -0.39
C ASP A 143 -8.23 1.70 -1.50
N ALA A 144 -7.75 0.48 -1.27
CA ALA A 144 -7.85 -0.64 -2.18
C ALA A 144 -8.18 -1.92 -1.43
N GLU A 145 -8.72 -2.88 -2.17
CA GLU A 145 -8.69 -4.28 -1.77
C GLU A 145 -7.64 -5.03 -2.58
N MET A 146 -7.17 -6.14 -2.04
CA MET A 146 -6.29 -7.09 -2.72
C MET A 146 -6.90 -8.49 -2.64
N ALA A 147 -7.05 -9.12 -3.80
CA ALA A 147 -7.40 -10.52 -3.98
C ALA A 147 -6.19 -11.28 -4.59
N LEU A 148 -6.21 -12.61 -4.54
CA LEU A 148 -5.22 -13.47 -5.18
C LEU A 148 -5.92 -14.34 -6.23
N GLY A 149 -5.56 -14.17 -7.50
CA GLY A 149 -6.29 -14.81 -8.60
C GLY A 149 -7.79 -14.45 -8.60
N ALA A 150 -8.63 -15.48 -8.73
CA ALA A 150 -10.10 -15.35 -8.69
C ALA A 150 -10.71 -15.52 -7.28
N ALA A 151 -9.89 -15.59 -6.22
CA ALA A 151 -10.38 -15.75 -4.85
C ALA A 151 -11.02 -14.46 -4.30
N ALA A 152 -11.73 -14.59 -3.17
CA ALA A 152 -12.18 -13.45 -2.38
C ALA A 152 -11.00 -12.56 -1.93
N ALA A 153 -11.28 -11.31 -1.58
CA ALA A 153 -10.27 -10.40 -1.05
C ALA A 153 -9.57 -10.99 0.19
N VAL A 154 -8.24 -10.88 0.21
CA VAL A 154 -7.36 -11.32 1.29
C VAL A 154 -6.89 -10.16 2.17
N ALA A 155 -6.99 -8.91 1.69
CA ALA A 155 -6.66 -7.72 2.44
C ALA A 155 -7.40 -6.45 1.97
N VAL A 156 -7.61 -5.50 2.89
CA VAL A 156 -7.77 -4.06 2.60
C VAL A 156 -6.42 -3.39 2.76
N LEU A 157 -6.11 -2.47 1.86
CA LEU A 157 -4.93 -1.63 1.86
C LEU A 157 -5.38 -0.17 1.90
N ARG A 158 -4.85 0.59 2.86
CA ARG A 158 -4.86 2.06 2.81
C ARG A 158 -3.44 2.55 2.59
N GLU A 159 -3.19 3.10 1.42
CA GLU A 159 -1.88 3.52 0.92
C GLU A 159 -1.83 5.06 0.93
N SER A 160 -0.94 5.67 1.70
CA SER A 160 -0.73 7.13 1.72
C SER A 160 0.65 7.49 1.18
N TYR A 161 0.67 8.18 0.04
CA TYR A 161 1.88 8.47 -0.74
C TYR A 161 2.47 9.82 -0.34
N ALA A 162 3.75 9.82 0.02
CA ALA A 162 4.45 11.00 0.55
C ALA A 162 4.54 12.10 -0.52
N ALA A 163 4.40 13.36 -0.10
CA ALA A 163 4.49 14.50 -1.03
C ALA A 163 5.85 14.58 -1.73
N THR A 164 6.90 14.08 -1.08
CA THR A 164 8.28 13.94 -1.58
C THR A 164 8.46 13.03 -2.79
N LEU A 165 7.44 12.26 -3.18
CA LEU A 165 7.41 11.51 -4.45
C LEU A 165 7.14 12.39 -5.68
N PHE A 166 6.61 13.60 -5.45
CA PHE A 166 6.13 14.53 -6.48
C PHE A 166 6.92 15.85 -6.51
N THR A 167 7.98 15.95 -5.70
CA THR A 167 8.96 17.03 -5.72
C THR A 167 10.22 16.58 -6.48
N PRO A 168 10.84 17.44 -7.32
CA PRO A 168 12.13 17.15 -7.95
C PRO A 168 13.21 16.75 -6.93
N ALA A 169 14.18 15.94 -7.35
CA ALA A 169 15.41 15.76 -6.59
C ALA A 169 16.33 16.97 -6.80
N GLY A 170 16.26 17.92 -5.88
CA GLY A 170 17.04 19.15 -5.89
C GLY A 170 16.17 20.39 -6.09
N GLY A 171 16.13 21.23 -5.07
CA GLY A 171 16.24 22.68 -5.21
C GLY A 171 17.63 23.08 -4.72
#